data_AF-A0A7J6PJK6-F1
#
_entry.id   AF-A0A7J6PJK6-F1
#
_cell.length_a   1.000
_cell.length_b   1.000
_cell.length_c   1.000
_cell.angle_alpha   90.00
_cell.angle_beta   90.00
_cell.angle_gamma   90.00
#
_symmetry.space_group_name_H-M   'P 1'
#
loop_
_entity.id
_entity.type
_entity.pdbx_description
1 polymer ?
#
loop_
_entity_poly.entity_id
_entity_poly.type
_entity_poly.pdbx_seq_one_letter_code
_entity_poly.pdbx_strand_id
1 'polypeptide(L)'
;MRFYKCVIIPLLSQLSASFDGQSDPATEEFAARIWDDPDCLTGRGLDWASIRQTLQRAPANDHRLAALVEQLSTTIGWDDIIEDCLFGGVALLYWRTRQLLELGHLEAALLHFSLLDSYASSFHPAIMARGTWGVSDWDLTVLRRDIAARNTPSDALPDCGKVYVYTEEEAPSLAYLTQGAAFCGKGQWGSEVHIHYWLLSSPYRTFDPAQADYFFVPGYGICMFEGGFLNLTEINDIYTALIGELPHWQEGGRRHVFTFASGMAVGVFKDWERYIPNATVLTPETGIFNDNRWQKKPFFEPWRDVAIPGHLHRSEIMYFLQVARPLEDRRYLAVFFGRVDPSRASHVASTALDDAPRQALFEMMRQYGPMGDVLFGSNLTVQQMRSTMGDSVFCLVPR
;
A
#
# COMPACT_ATOMS: atom_id res chain seq x y z
N MET A 1 20.92 -8.96 7.72
CA MET A 1 20.92 -10.09 6.76
C MET A 1 19.99 -11.26 7.12
N ARG A 2 19.92 -11.73 8.38
CA ARG A 2 18.95 -12.79 8.81
C ARG A 2 17.50 -12.33 8.67
N PHE A 3 17.13 -11.15 9.18
CA PHE A 3 15.80 -10.55 8.98
C PHE A 3 15.38 -10.51 7.49
N TYR A 4 16.26 -10.05 6.60
CA TYR A 4 15.97 -9.99 5.16
C TYR A 4 15.63 -11.35 4.54
N LYS A 5 16.52 -12.34 4.70
CA LYS A 5 16.36 -13.65 4.04
C LYS A 5 15.13 -14.43 4.50
N CYS A 6 14.61 -14.06 5.65
CA CYS A 6 13.89 -14.99 6.50
C CYS A 6 12.52 -14.40 6.90
N VAL A 7 12.43 -13.08 7.02
CA VAL A 7 11.17 -12.36 7.21
C VAL A 7 10.75 -11.70 5.90
N ILE A 8 11.66 -10.96 5.25
CA ILE A 8 11.33 -10.18 4.04
C ILE A 8 11.14 -11.07 2.81
N ILE A 9 11.99 -12.08 2.55
CA ILE A 9 11.81 -12.94 1.36
C ILE A 9 10.46 -13.71 1.40
N PRO A 10 10.09 -14.39 2.50
CA PRO A 10 8.77 -15.04 2.59
C PRO A 10 7.62 -14.02 2.49
N LEU A 11 7.75 -12.86 3.13
CA LEU A 11 6.82 -11.74 2.99
C LEU A 11 6.63 -11.36 1.51
N LEU A 12 7.69 -11.11 0.74
CA LEU A 12 7.57 -10.74 -0.67
C LEU A 12 6.89 -11.82 -1.52
N SER A 13 7.06 -13.10 -1.17
CA SER A 13 6.36 -14.20 -1.84
C SER A 13 4.88 -14.33 -1.45
N GLN A 14 4.49 -13.80 -0.29
CA GLN A 14 3.12 -13.87 0.24
C GLN A 14 2.33 -12.58 0.01
N LEU A 15 3.00 -11.43 -0.10
CA LEU A 15 2.41 -10.16 -0.48
C LEU A 15 1.81 -10.18 -1.88
N SER A 16 2.30 -11.05 -2.76
CA SER A 16 1.67 -11.30 -4.07
C SER A 16 0.34 -12.07 -3.98
N ALA A 17 0.03 -12.66 -2.82
CA ALA A 17 -1.19 -13.43 -2.56
C ALA A 17 -2.21 -12.70 -1.66
N SER A 18 -1.85 -11.56 -1.07
CA SER A 18 -2.72 -10.78 -0.18
C SER A 18 -3.48 -9.65 -0.88
N PHE A 19 -4.57 -9.23 -0.22
CA PHE A 19 -5.68 -8.40 -0.70
C PHE A 19 -5.25 -7.10 -1.32
N ASP A 20 -5.90 -6.77 -2.42
CA ASP A 20 -5.86 -5.43 -2.98
C ASP A 20 -7.16 -5.18 -3.73
N GLY A 21 -7.54 -3.92 -3.83
CA GLY A 21 -8.08 -3.50 -5.10
C GLY A 21 -7.88 -2.04 -5.42
N GLN A 22 -8.22 -1.72 -6.66
CA GLN A 22 -8.21 -0.39 -7.22
C GLN A 22 -9.63 -0.04 -7.68
N SER A 23 -9.98 1.23 -7.56
CA SER A 23 -10.88 1.88 -8.50
C SER A 23 -10.06 2.84 -9.37
N ASP A 24 -10.53 3.06 -10.60
CA ASP A 24 -10.08 4.16 -11.44
C ASP A 24 -10.23 5.52 -10.73
N PRO A 25 -9.48 6.56 -11.15
CA PRO A 25 -9.68 7.91 -10.63
C PRO A 25 -11.14 8.32 -10.81
N ALA A 26 -11.79 8.64 -9.69
CA ALA A 26 -13.14 9.17 -9.66
C ALA A 26 -13.24 10.39 -10.59
N THR A 27 -14.31 10.48 -11.38
CA THR A 27 -14.64 11.73 -12.07
C THR A 27 -14.86 12.84 -11.03
N GLU A 28 -14.65 14.11 -11.39
CA GLU A 28 -14.92 15.23 -10.47
C GLU A 28 -16.36 15.20 -9.95
N GLU A 29 -17.31 14.79 -10.80
CA GLU A 29 -18.71 14.60 -10.42
C GLU A 29 -18.89 13.48 -9.39
N PHE A 30 -18.21 12.33 -9.57
CA PHE A 30 -18.25 11.24 -8.59
C PHE A 30 -17.61 11.66 -7.26
N ALA A 31 -16.48 12.35 -7.32
CA ALA A 31 -15.80 12.89 -6.14
C ALA A 31 -16.67 13.91 -5.39
N ALA A 32 -17.36 14.81 -6.10
CA ALA A 32 -18.29 15.77 -5.51
C ALA A 32 -19.48 15.05 -4.85
N ARG A 33 -20.05 14.04 -5.51
CA ARG A 33 -21.15 13.23 -4.93
C ARG A 33 -20.72 12.52 -3.64
N ILE A 34 -19.54 11.88 -3.64
CA ILE A 34 -18.96 11.25 -2.44
C ILE A 34 -18.81 12.28 -1.32
N TRP A 35 -18.40 13.50 -1.67
CA TRP A 35 -18.17 14.57 -0.70
C TRP A 35 -19.45 15.19 -0.13
N ASP A 36 -20.47 15.38 -0.97
CA ASP A 36 -21.68 16.13 -0.62
C ASP A 36 -22.81 15.24 -0.08
N ASP A 37 -22.83 13.96 -0.48
CA ASP A 37 -23.87 13.00 -0.10
C ASP A 37 -23.27 11.69 0.44
N PRO A 38 -22.56 11.73 1.59
CA PRO A 38 -21.91 10.55 2.17
C PRO A 38 -22.93 9.48 2.63
N ASP A 39 -24.20 9.86 2.70
CA ASP A 39 -25.32 9.05 3.19
C ASP A 39 -26.26 8.61 2.06
N CYS A 40 -25.91 8.93 0.81
CA CYS A 40 -26.57 8.52 -0.43
C CYS A 40 -28.07 8.81 -0.47
N LEU A 41 -28.47 9.98 0.04
CA LEU A 41 -29.84 10.47 0.04
C LEU A 41 -30.37 10.74 -1.38
N THR A 42 -29.46 10.93 -2.33
CA THR A 42 -29.75 11.22 -3.75
C THR A 42 -29.53 10.04 -4.69
N GLY A 43 -29.30 8.83 -4.15
CA GLY A 43 -29.11 7.60 -4.91
C GLY A 43 -30.29 7.32 -5.86
N ARG A 44 -29.99 6.77 -7.05
CA ARG A 44 -30.92 6.64 -8.17
C ARG A 44 -31.60 5.27 -8.25
N GLY A 45 -31.17 4.27 -7.47
CA GLY A 45 -31.66 2.89 -7.62
C GLY A 45 -32.14 2.20 -6.34
N LEU A 46 -31.56 2.52 -5.18
CA LEU A 46 -31.80 1.78 -3.93
C LEU A 46 -32.29 2.67 -2.79
N ASP A 47 -33.13 2.10 -1.92
CA ASP A 47 -33.53 2.75 -0.66
C ASP A 47 -32.39 2.65 0.37
N TRP A 48 -31.38 3.49 0.17
CA TRP A 48 -30.18 3.54 1.00
C TRP A 48 -30.47 3.87 2.46
N ALA A 49 -31.52 4.64 2.74
CA ALA A 49 -31.94 4.94 4.11
C ALA A 49 -32.43 3.67 4.83
N SER A 50 -33.25 2.85 4.16
CA SER A 50 -33.72 1.58 4.69
C SER A 50 -32.59 0.54 4.82
N ILE A 51 -31.70 0.46 3.82
CA ILE A 51 -30.52 -0.40 3.86
C ILE A 51 -29.63 -0.01 5.06
N ARG A 52 -29.31 1.28 5.21
CA ARG A 52 -28.50 1.78 6.33
C ARG A 52 -29.14 1.46 7.68
N GLN A 53 -30.44 1.71 7.84
CA GLN A 53 -31.15 1.41 9.07
C GLN A 53 -31.13 -0.10 9.38
N THR A 54 -31.20 -0.94 8.35
CA THR A 54 -31.07 -2.39 8.50
C THR A 54 -29.67 -2.77 8.98
N LEU A 55 -28.62 -2.23 8.35
CA LEU A 55 -27.23 -2.49 8.73
C LEU A 55 -26.92 -2.07 10.18
N GLN A 56 -27.43 -0.91 10.60
CA GLN A 56 -27.21 -0.40 11.97
C GLN A 56 -27.91 -1.22 13.06
N ARG A 57 -28.96 -1.98 12.70
CA ARG A 57 -29.77 -2.76 13.66
C ARG A 57 -29.48 -4.26 13.60
N ALA A 58 -28.93 -4.74 12.50
CA ALA A 58 -28.70 -6.15 12.28
C ALA A 58 -27.52 -6.64 13.15
N PRO A 59 -27.67 -7.73 13.91
CA PRO A 59 -26.52 -8.42 14.47
C PRO A 59 -25.66 -9.02 13.33
N ALA A 60 -24.38 -9.21 13.58
CA ALA A 60 -23.43 -9.68 12.55
C ALA A 60 -23.80 -11.06 11.93
N ASN A 61 -24.57 -11.88 12.65
CA ASN A 61 -25.07 -13.17 12.20
C ASN A 61 -26.48 -13.13 11.56
N ASP A 62 -27.03 -11.95 11.24
CA ASP A 62 -28.37 -11.85 10.64
C ASP A 62 -28.39 -12.41 9.20
N HIS A 63 -29.08 -13.53 9.00
CA HIS A 63 -29.26 -14.15 7.69
C HIS A 63 -29.99 -13.25 6.68
N ARG A 64 -30.79 -12.27 7.14
CA ARG A 64 -31.45 -11.30 6.26
C ARG A 64 -30.43 -10.39 5.59
N LEU A 65 -29.36 -10.05 6.29
CA LEU A 65 -28.27 -9.25 5.74
C LEU A 65 -27.49 -10.03 4.68
N ALA A 66 -27.26 -11.32 4.90
CA ALA A 66 -26.67 -12.20 3.91
C ALA A 66 -27.48 -12.21 2.61
N ALA A 67 -28.79 -12.45 2.74
CA ALA A 67 -29.71 -12.51 1.61
C ALA A 67 -29.80 -11.16 0.88
N LEU A 68 -29.81 -10.04 1.60
CA LEU A 68 -29.81 -8.71 1.01
C LEU A 68 -28.54 -8.46 0.19
N VAL A 69 -27.36 -8.73 0.75
CA VAL A 69 -26.08 -8.53 0.05
C VAL A 69 -25.98 -9.42 -1.19
N GLU A 70 -26.38 -10.69 -1.07
CA GLU A 70 -26.38 -11.63 -2.19
C GLU A 70 -27.37 -11.21 -3.28
N GLN A 71 -28.59 -10.81 -2.92
CA GLN A 71 -29.58 -10.31 -3.87
C GLN A 71 -29.10 -9.05 -4.60
N LEU A 72 -28.58 -8.06 -3.87
CA LEU A 72 -28.08 -6.81 -4.45
C LEU A 72 -26.91 -7.08 -5.40
N SER A 73 -25.90 -7.83 -4.94
CA SER A 73 -24.70 -8.10 -5.74
C SER A 73 -24.97 -8.96 -6.99
N THR A 74 -25.97 -9.84 -6.96
CA THR A 74 -26.36 -10.64 -8.13
C THR A 74 -27.28 -9.91 -9.10
N THR A 75 -28.14 -9.01 -8.62
CA THR A 75 -29.11 -8.31 -9.45
C THR A 75 -28.54 -7.05 -10.09
N ILE A 76 -27.73 -6.31 -9.35
CA ILE A 76 -27.21 -4.99 -9.74
C ILE A 76 -25.72 -5.07 -10.06
N GLY A 77 -24.96 -5.89 -9.32
CA GLY A 77 -23.50 -5.93 -9.44
C GLY A 77 -22.82 -4.88 -8.54
N TRP A 78 -21.59 -5.19 -8.10
CA TRP A 78 -20.89 -4.33 -7.13
C TRP A 78 -20.50 -2.96 -7.68
N ASP A 79 -20.11 -2.87 -8.95
CA ASP A 79 -19.70 -1.60 -9.54
C ASP A 79 -20.87 -0.61 -9.59
N ASP A 80 -22.05 -1.06 -10.02
CA ASP A 80 -23.28 -0.25 -10.07
C ASP A 80 -23.74 0.15 -8.64
N ILE A 81 -23.64 -0.77 -7.67
CA ILE A 81 -23.91 -0.48 -6.24
C ILE A 81 -22.98 0.64 -5.74
N ILE A 82 -21.70 0.55 -6.06
CA ILE A 82 -20.68 1.51 -5.61
C ILE A 82 -20.81 2.85 -6.34
N GLU A 83 -21.15 2.83 -7.62
CA GLU A 83 -21.45 4.04 -8.37
C GLU A 83 -22.69 4.73 -7.77
N ASP A 84 -23.74 4.00 -7.42
CA ASP A 84 -24.93 4.59 -6.79
C ASP A 84 -24.64 5.12 -5.38
N CYS A 85 -23.90 4.34 -4.57
CA CYS A 85 -23.52 4.70 -3.21
C CYS A 85 -22.24 4.00 -2.75
N LEU A 86 -21.11 4.72 -2.81
CA LEU A 86 -19.81 4.21 -2.39
C LEU A 86 -19.79 3.77 -0.93
N PHE A 87 -20.26 4.62 -0.01
CA PHE A 87 -20.23 4.30 1.43
C PHE A 87 -21.19 3.16 1.80
N GLY A 88 -22.36 3.11 1.15
CA GLY A 88 -23.32 2.03 1.33
C GLY A 88 -22.79 0.70 0.82
N GLY A 89 -22.17 0.68 -0.37
CA GLY A 89 -21.49 -0.50 -0.89
C GLY A 89 -20.33 -0.98 0.00
N VAL A 90 -19.49 -0.06 0.48
CA VAL A 90 -18.42 -0.36 1.45
C VAL A 90 -19.01 -0.94 2.75
N ALA A 91 -20.09 -0.37 3.28
CA ALA A 91 -20.72 -0.89 4.48
C ALA A 91 -21.32 -2.31 4.27
N LEU A 92 -21.99 -2.54 3.14
CA LEU A 92 -22.51 -3.85 2.76
C LEU A 92 -21.40 -4.90 2.68
N LEU A 93 -20.28 -4.56 2.02
CA LEU A 93 -19.11 -5.43 1.91
C LEU A 93 -18.45 -5.70 3.26
N TYR A 94 -18.32 -4.68 4.12
CA TYR A 94 -17.79 -4.82 5.48
C TYR A 94 -18.61 -5.84 6.28
N TRP A 95 -19.92 -5.64 6.37
CA TRP A 95 -20.78 -6.51 7.15
C TRP A 95 -20.84 -7.93 6.59
N ARG A 96 -20.87 -8.08 5.26
CA ARG A 96 -20.81 -9.39 4.62
C ARG A 96 -19.52 -10.13 4.92
N THR A 97 -18.38 -9.42 4.83
CA THR A 97 -17.07 -9.99 5.13
C THR A 97 -17.00 -10.47 6.58
N ARG A 98 -17.43 -9.62 7.52
CA ARG A 98 -17.47 -9.95 8.95
C ARG A 98 -18.34 -11.18 9.22
N GLN A 99 -19.54 -11.23 8.65
CA GLN A 99 -20.44 -12.38 8.77
C GLN A 99 -19.78 -13.68 8.26
N LEU A 100 -19.16 -13.64 7.08
CA LEU A 100 -18.47 -14.80 6.52
C LEU A 100 -17.35 -15.31 7.43
N LEU A 101 -16.60 -14.40 8.07
CA LEU A 101 -15.57 -14.78 9.06
C LEU A 101 -16.17 -15.39 10.33
N GLU A 102 -17.26 -14.83 10.85
CA GLU A 102 -17.95 -15.37 12.04
C GLU A 102 -18.50 -16.78 11.77
N LEU A 103 -18.95 -17.05 10.54
CA LEU A 103 -19.41 -18.37 10.09
C LEU A 103 -18.27 -19.34 9.73
N GLY A 104 -17.01 -18.90 9.77
CA GLY A 104 -15.85 -19.74 9.43
C GLY A 104 -15.59 -19.91 7.92
N HIS A 105 -16.27 -19.14 7.06
CA HIS A 105 -16.08 -19.16 5.61
C HIS A 105 -14.91 -18.26 5.19
N LEU A 106 -13.69 -18.61 5.61
CA LEU A 106 -12.51 -17.77 5.41
C LEU A 106 -12.30 -17.39 3.94
N GLU A 107 -12.27 -18.36 3.01
CA GLU A 107 -12.01 -18.09 1.58
C GLU A 107 -13.00 -17.09 0.97
N ALA A 108 -14.30 -17.23 1.28
CA ALA A 108 -15.31 -16.29 0.82
C ALA A 108 -15.13 -14.90 1.45
N ALA A 109 -14.77 -14.84 2.74
CA ALA A 109 -14.44 -13.59 3.40
C ALA A 109 -13.21 -12.92 2.77
N LEU A 110 -12.18 -13.68 2.38
CA LEU A 110 -11.01 -13.15 1.69
C LEU A 110 -11.39 -12.43 0.40
N LEU A 111 -12.28 -13.04 -0.40
CA LEU A 111 -12.75 -12.46 -1.65
C LEU A 111 -13.55 -11.17 -1.42
N HIS A 112 -14.49 -11.17 -0.48
CA HIS A 112 -15.29 -9.98 -0.16
C HIS A 112 -14.44 -8.87 0.46
N PHE A 113 -13.45 -9.22 1.28
CA PHE A 113 -12.52 -8.25 1.83
C PHE A 113 -11.66 -7.62 0.75
N SER A 114 -11.20 -8.38 -0.25
CA SER A 114 -10.44 -7.81 -1.37
C SER A 114 -11.25 -6.75 -2.12
N LEU A 115 -12.56 -7.00 -2.34
CA LEU A 115 -13.49 -6.02 -2.91
C LEU A 115 -13.71 -4.82 -1.98
N LEU A 116 -13.95 -5.07 -0.69
CA LEU A 116 -14.10 -4.03 0.33
C LEU A 116 -12.90 -3.10 0.34
N ASP A 117 -11.71 -3.68 0.42
CA ASP A 117 -10.44 -2.98 0.51
C ASP A 117 -10.20 -2.17 -0.76
N SER A 118 -10.57 -2.71 -1.93
CA SER A 118 -10.53 -2.00 -3.22
C SER A 118 -11.24 -0.66 -3.21
N TYR A 119 -12.50 -0.68 -2.75
CA TYR A 119 -13.36 0.49 -2.78
C TYR A 119 -13.05 1.42 -1.61
N ALA A 120 -12.82 0.88 -0.41
CA ALA A 120 -12.49 1.66 0.79
C ALA A 120 -11.21 2.47 0.62
N SER A 121 -10.24 1.92 -0.11
CA SER A 121 -8.98 2.59 -0.36
C SER A 121 -9.07 3.71 -1.39
N SER A 122 -10.22 3.91 -2.06
CA SER A 122 -10.41 4.95 -3.07
C SER A 122 -10.76 6.32 -2.51
N PHE A 123 -10.90 6.46 -1.19
CA PHE A 123 -11.26 7.72 -0.57
C PHE A 123 -10.55 7.93 0.76
N HIS A 124 -10.37 9.21 1.10
CA HIS A 124 -9.70 9.61 2.32
C HIS A 124 -10.58 9.21 3.55
N PRO A 125 -10.00 8.65 4.63
CA PRO A 125 -10.72 8.21 5.84
C PRO A 125 -11.59 9.28 6.47
N ALA A 126 -11.17 10.55 6.45
CA ALA A 126 -11.97 11.67 6.93
C ALA A 126 -13.33 11.80 6.20
N ILE A 127 -13.44 11.32 4.96
CA ILE A 127 -14.71 11.31 4.24
C ILE A 127 -15.61 10.18 4.76
N MET A 128 -15.05 9.01 5.08
CA MET A 128 -15.79 7.90 5.72
C MET A 128 -16.45 8.35 7.03
N ALA A 129 -15.71 9.12 7.84
CA ALA A 129 -16.18 9.62 9.13
C ALA A 129 -17.39 10.58 9.02
N ARG A 130 -17.71 11.08 7.82
CA ARG A 130 -18.88 11.95 7.59
C ARG A 130 -20.18 11.18 7.38
N GLY A 131 -20.10 9.91 6.97
CA GLY A 131 -21.27 9.05 6.77
C GLY A 131 -21.78 8.45 8.06
N THR A 132 -23.06 8.07 8.09
CA THR A 132 -23.68 7.44 9.26
C THR A 132 -23.79 5.92 9.13
N TRP A 133 -23.00 5.29 8.26
CA TRP A 133 -23.11 3.87 7.90
C TRP A 133 -22.68 2.87 8.99
N GLY A 134 -22.16 3.34 10.12
CA GLY A 134 -21.72 2.48 11.22
C GLY A 134 -20.47 1.66 10.88
N VAL A 135 -19.66 2.14 9.93
CA VAL A 135 -18.36 1.58 9.54
C VAL A 135 -17.36 2.72 9.48
N SER A 136 -16.26 2.56 10.21
CA SER A 136 -15.13 3.49 10.26
C SER A 136 -13.86 2.87 9.67
N ASP A 137 -12.85 3.69 9.42
CA ASP A 137 -11.52 3.20 9.00
C ASP A 137 -10.89 2.27 10.06
N TRP A 138 -11.19 2.52 11.33
CA TRP A 138 -10.78 1.64 12.42
C TRP A 138 -11.45 0.26 12.32
N ASP A 139 -12.74 0.21 11.99
CA ASP A 139 -13.46 -1.06 11.80
C ASP A 139 -12.85 -1.88 10.66
N LEU A 140 -12.46 -1.23 9.56
CA LEU A 140 -11.75 -1.88 8.45
C LEU A 140 -10.38 -2.41 8.88
N THR A 141 -9.65 -1.62 9.67
CA THR A 141 -8.36 -2.02 10.25
C THR A 141 -8.48 -3.26 11.13
N VAL A 142 -9.48 -3.29 12.03
CA VAL A 142 -9.76 -4.46 12.88
C VAL A 142 -10.12 -5.67 12.02
N LEU A 143 -11.02 -5.50 11.04
CA LEU A 143 -11.41 -6.59 10.14
C LEU A 143 -10.22 -7.15 9.35
N ARG A 144 -9.33 -6.29 8.85
CA ARG A 144 -8.11 -6.70 8.15
C ARG A 144 -7.20 -7.53 9.07
N ARG A 145 -7.04 -7.13 10.34
CA ARG A 145 -6.26 -7.89 11.34
C ARG A 145 -6.86 -9.26 11.59
N ASP A 146 -8.18 -9.34 11.77
CA ASP A 146 -8.88 -10.60 12.02
C ASP A 146 -8.74 -11.58 10.86
N ILE A 147 -8.84 -11.08 9.62
CA ILE A 147 -8.62 -11.88 8.42
C ILE A 147 -7.18 -12.37 8.34
N ALA A 148 -6.23 -11.46 8.52
CA ALA A 148 -4.81 -11.78 8.42
C ALA A 148 -4.43 -12.86 9.45
N ALA A 149 -4.90 -12.75 10.69
CA ALA A 149 -4.65 -13.73 11.76
C ALA A 149 -5.23 -15.13 11.46
N ARG A 150 -6.27 -15.22 10.63
CA ARG A 150 -6.89 -16.49 10.22
C ARG A 150 -6.28 -17.05 8.92
N ASN A 151 -5.58 -16.21 8.16
CA ASN A 151 -4.95 -16.55 6.89
C ASN A 151 -3.44 -16.82 7.01
N THR A 152 -2.92 -16.95 8.23
CA THR A 152 -1.50 -17.25 8.45
C THR A 152 -1.14 -18.62 7.88
N PRO A 153 -0.16 -18.72 6.96
CA PRO A 153 0.27 -19.99 6.40
C PRO A 153 0.71 -20.97 7.50
N SER A 154 0.21 -22.21 7.43
CA SER A 154 0.53 -23.29 8.38
C SER A 154 1.92 -23.92 8.16
N ASP A 155 2.63 -23.54 7.09
CA ASP A 155 3.89 -24.16 6.75
C ASP A 155 4.97 -23.84 7.79
N ALA A 156 5.82 -24.82 8.06
CA ALA A 156 6.99 -24.68 8.94
C ALA A 156 7.95 -23.66 8.32
N LEU A 157 7.74 -22.40 8.66
CA LEU A 157 8.65 -21.32 8.32
C LEU A 157 10.01 -21.55 9.00
N PRO A 158 11.14 -21.25 8.35
CA PRO A 158 12.45 -21.39 8.97
C PRO A 158 12.54 -20.59 10.28
N ASP A 159 13.36 -21.02 11.24
CA ASP A 159 13.60 -20.23 12.45
C ASP A 159 14.36 -18.93 12.12
N CYS A 160 13.58 -17.86 11.93
CA CYS A 160 14.04 -16.57 11.42
C CYS A 160 14.18 -15.50 12.50
N GLY A 161 14.02 -15.89 13.77
CA GLY A 161 13.91 -14.97 14.90
C GLY A 161 12.49 -14.43 15.08
N LYS A 162 12.29 -13.75 16.20
CA LYS A 162 10.99 -13.19 16.61
C LYS A 162 10.93 -11.69 16.40
N VAL A 163 9.79 -11.20 15.95
CA VAL A 163 9.53 -9.77 15.71
C VAL A 163 8.45 -9.30 16.67
N TYR A 164 8.78 -8.32 17.50
CA TYR A 164 7.78 -7.57 18.27
C TYR A 164 7.24 -6.43 17.42
N VAL A 165 5.94 -6.23 17.40
CA VAL A 165 5.30 -5.14 16.66
C VAL A 165 4.71 -4.17 17.68
N TYR A 166 5.20 -2.93 17.72
CA TYR A 166 4.66 -1.92 18.62
C TYR A 166 3.21 -1.58 18.28
N THR A 167 2.45 -1.25 19.31
CA THR A 167 1.05 -0.86 19.19
C THR A 167 0.80 0.57 19.68
N GLU A 168 -0.34 1.14 19.27
CA GLU A 168 -0.79 2.49 19.67
C GLU A 168 -1.02 2.62 21.18
N GLU A 169 -1.24 1.50 21.90
CA GLU A 169 -1.34 1.49 23.36
C GLU A 169 0.01 1.77 24.03
N GLU A 170 1.09 1.29 23.43
CA GLU A 170 2.46 1.47 23.95
C GLU A 170 3.09 2.78 23.49
N ALA A 171 2.75 3.22 22.27
CA ALA A 171 3.25 4.43 21.67
C ALA A 171 2.11 5.19 20.96
N PRO A 172 1.43 6.11 21.68
CA PRO A 172 0.28 6.85 21.16
C PRO A 172 0.52 7.59 19.85
N SER A 173 1.76 8.04 19.58
CA SER A 173 2.13 8.70 18.33
C SER A 173 1.92 7.83 17.09
N LEU A 174 1.87 6.49 17.26
CA LEU A 174 1.57 5.57 16.16
C LEU A 174 0.19 5.82 15.57
N ALA A 175 -0.81 6.21 16.36
CA ALA A 175 -2.18 6.41 15.87
C ALA A 175 -2.26 7.44 14.72
N TYR A 176 -1.37 8.45 14.73
CA TYR A 176 -1.28 9.44 13.66
C TYR A 176 -0.58 8.92 12.41
N LEU A 177 0.33 7.95 12.55
CA LEU A 177 1.09 7.36 11.45
C LEU A 177 0.44 6.10 10.88
N THR A 178 -0.50 5.47 11.58
CA THR A 178 -1.13 4.20 11.18
C THR A 178 -2.62 4.31 10.84
N GLN A 179 -3.20 5.51 10.87
CA GLN A 179 -4.56 5.75 10.38
C GLN A 179 -4.69 5.53 8.86
N GLY A 180 -5.89 5.28 8.36
CA GLY A 180 -6.15 5.23 6.93
C GLY A 180 -5.53 4.03 6.22
N ALA A 181 -5.39 2.89 6.92
CA ALA A 181 -4.71 1.72 6.37
C ALA A 181 -5.31 1.18 5.07
N ALA A 182 -6.62 1.38 4.84
CA ALA A 182 -7.24 1.07 3.56
C ALA A 182 -6.69 2.00 2.47
N PHE A 183 -6.81 3.31 2.65
CA PHE A 183 -6.31 4.34 1.73
C PHE A 183 -4.80 4.22 1.47
N CYS A 184 -4.00 4.07 2.53
CA CYS A 184 -2.56 3.95 2.46
C CYS A 184 -2.06 2.60 1.95
N GLY A 185 -2.93 1.61 1.79
CA GLY A 185 -2.59 0.32 1.19
C GLY A 185 -2.35 0.40 -0.32
N LYS A 186 -2.56 1.56 -0.95
CA LYS A 186 -2.41 1.74 -2.40
C LYS A 186 -1.06 2.25 -2.86
N GLY A 187 -0.79 1.97 -4.14
CA GLY A 187 0.37 2.49 -4.86
C GLY A 187 1.69 2.02 -4.27
N GLN A 188 2.78 2.73 -4.61
CA GLN A 188 4.13 2.34 -4.21
C GLN A 188 4.29 2.26 -2.68
N TRP A 189 3.65 3.18 -1.94
CA TRP A 189 3.73 3.25 -0.49
C TRP A 189 2.90 2.20 0.24
N GLY A 190 1.99 1.50 -0.46
CA GLY A 190 1.21 0.39 0.09
C GLY A 190 2.06 -0.68 0.79
N SER A 191 3.33 -0.82 0.42
CA SER A 191 4.27 -1.72 1.11
C SER A 191 4.36 -1.45 2.61
N GLU A 192 4.26 -0.22 3.10
CA GLU A 192 4.29 0.10 4.54
C GLU A 192 3.14 -0.58 5.30
N VAL A 193 1.94 -0.48 4.74
CA VAL A 193 0.72 -1.09 5.27
C VAL A 193 0.83 -2.62 5.17
N HIS A 194 1.12 -3.13 3.99
CA HIS A 194 1.11 -4.57 3.74
C HIS A 194 2.16 -5.32 4.57
N ILE A 195 3.36 -4.75 4.74
CA ILE A 195 4.39 -5.31 5.64
C ILE A 195 3.90 -5.30 7.09
N HIS A 196 3.29 -4.21 7.55
CA HIS A 196 2.75 -4.12 8.91
C HIS A 196 1.71 -5.21 9.17
N TYR A 197 0.68 -5.35 8.32
CA TYR A 197 -0.39 -6.33 8.53
C TYR A 197 0.07 -7.78 8.36
N TRP A 198 1.03 -8.02 7.45
CA TRP A 198 1.66 -9.32 7.36
C TRP A 198 2.42 -9.66 8.64
N LEU A 199 3.20 -8.73 9.21
CA LEU A 199 3.89 -8.96 10.48
C LEU A 199 2.92 -9.24 11.62
N LEU A 200 1.78 -8.54 11.67
CA LEU A 200 0.73 -8.77 12.68
C LEU A 200 0.16 -10.19 12.65
N SER A 201 0.14 -10.82 11.47
CA SER A 201 -0.38 -12.17 11.24
C SER A 201 0.69 -13.25 11.11
N SER A 202 1.96 -12.87 10.94
CA SER A 202 3.04 -13.83 10.71
C SER A 202 3.33 -14.69 11.96
N PRO A 203 3.78 -15.94 11.80
CA PRO A 203 4.24 -16.76 12.92
C PRO A 203 5.60 -16.29 13.50
N TYR A 204 6.24 -15.31 12.85
CA TYR A 204 7.42 -14.64 13.36
C TYR A 204 7.09 -13.61 14.44
N ARG A 205 5.82 -13.19 14.55
CA ARG A 205 5.40 -12.26 15.60
C ARG A 205 5.58 -12.87 16.98
N THR A 206 6.07 -12.06 17.91
CA THR A 206 6.00 -12.33 19.36
C THR A 206 5.21 -11.22 20.04
N PHE A 207 4.47 -11.59 21.08
CA PHE A 207 3.83 -10.66 22.02
C PHE A 207 4.68 -10.44 23.28
N ASP A 208 5.75 -11.20 23.44
CA ASP A 208 6.73 -11.02 24.50
C ASP A 208 7.95 -10.25 23.95
N PRO A 209 8.18 -8.99 24.36
CA PRO A 209 9.30 -8.19 23.89
C PRO A 209 10.65 -8.75 24.34
N ALA A 210 10.72 -9.55 25.40
CA ALA A 210 11.97 -10.18 25.87
C ALA A 210 12.43 -11.31 24.93
N GLN A 211 11.50 -11.93 24.20
CA GLN A 211 11.80 -12.97 23.20
C GLN A 211 12.07 -12.39 21.81
N ALA A 212 11.82 -11.09 21.60
CA ALA A 212 11.97 -10.46 20.31
C ALA A 212 13.45 -10.36 19.93
N ASP A 213 13.79 -10.69 18.69
CA ASP A 213 15.08 -10.39 18.06
C ASP A 213 15.09 -9.00 17.43
N TYR A 214 13.93 -8.60 16.89
CA TYR A 214 13.68 -7.34 16.20
C TYR A 214 12.41 -6.66 16.71
N PHE A 215 12.38 -5.33 16.61
CA PHE A 215 11.21 -4.50 16.93
C PHE A 215 10.77 -3.79 15.67
N PHE A 216 9.56 -4.06 15.20
CA PHE A 216 8.97 -3.36 14.07
C PHE A 216 8.16 -2.15 14.56
N VAL A 217 8.46 -0.99 13.98
CA VAL A 217 7.76 0.27 14.26
C VAL A 217 6.89 0.58 13.05
N PRO A 218 5.56 0.39 13.12
CA PRO A 218 4.69 0.66 11.99
C PRO A 218 4.58 2.17 11.74
N GLY A 219 4.46 2.56 10.47
CA GLY A 219 4.22 3.95 10.11
C GLY A 219 4.02 4.11 8.61
N TYR A 220 3.05 4.92 8.22
CA TYR A 220 2.67 5.17 6.83
C TYR A 220 3.07 6.58 6.39
N GLY A 221 4.26 7.03 6.82
CA GLY A 221 4.64 8.45 6.81
C GLY A 221 4.56 9.11 5.43
N ILE A 222 4.98 8.40 4.36
CA ILE A 222 4.83 8.95 3.01
C ILE A 222 3.36 9.04 2.59
N CYS A 223 2.53 8.04 2.88
CA CYS A 223 1.12 8.11 2.56
C CYS A 223 0.44 9.28 3.28
N MET A 224 0.78 9.50 4.55
CA MET A 224 0.26 10.64 5.31
C MET A 224 0.61 11.98 4.64
N PHE A 225 1.80 12.08 4.06
CA PHE A 225 2.23 13.25 3.32
C PHE A 225 1.52 13.40 1.97
N GLU A 226 1.64 12.40 1.08
CA GLU A 226 1.09 12.44 -0.27
C GLU A 226 -0.44 12.47 -0.28
N GLY A 227 -1.07 11.86 0.72
CA GLY A 227 -2.51 11.88 0.95
C GLY A 227 -3.02 13.18 1.57
N GLY A 228 -2.12 14.10 1.99
CA GLY A 228 -2.48 15.39 2.57
C GLY A 228 -2.99 15.34 4.02
N PHE A 229 -2.75 14.25 4.75
CA PHE A 229 -3.10 14.13 6.17
C PHE A 229 -2.20 14.97 7.06
N LEU A 230 -0.90 14.96 6.76
CA LEU A 230 0.16 15.58 7.55
C LEU A 230 1.20 16.21 6.62
N ASN A 231 1.78 17.33 7.00
CA ASN A 231 2.94 17.89 6.32
C ASN A 231 4.25 17.31 6.88
N LEU A 232 5.39 17.55 6.19
CA LEU A 232 6.69 17.00 6.59
C LEU A 232 7.16 17.44 7.98
N THR A 233 6.79 18.65 8.44
CA THR A 233 7.12 19.12 9.79
C THR A 233 6.34 18.32 10.83
N GLU A 234 5.04 18.14 10.62
CA GLU A 234 4.18 17.34 11.50
C GLU A 234 4.67 15.88 11.58
N ILE A 235 4.99 15.28 10.43
CA ILE A 235 5.55 13.92 10.37
C ILE A 235 6.86 13.82 11.15
N ASN A 236 7.76 14.80 11.02
CA ASN A 236 9.02 14.84 11.75
C ASN A 236 8.80 14.91 13.27
N ASP A 237 7.87 15.75 13.71
CA ASP A 237 7.55 15.94 15.13
C ASP A 237 6.91 14.67 15.71
N ILE A 238 6.02 14.02 14.96
CA ILE A 238 5.38 12.76 15.36
C ILE A 238 6.41 11.63 15.46
N TYR A 239 7.30 11.46 14.47
CA TYR A 239 8.36 10.45 14.57
C TYR A 239 9.31 10.75 15.75
N THR A 240 9.63 12.03 15.98
CA THR A 240 10.46 12.45 17.12
C THR A 240 9.83 12.07 18.46
N ALA A 241 8.53 12.35 18.62
CA ALA A 241 7.76 11.97 19.79
C ALA A 241 7.68 10.44 19.95
N LEU A 242 7.35 9.73 18.87
CA LEU A 242 7.27 8.28 18.81
C LEU A 242 8.52 7.61 19.36
N ILE A 243 9.71 8.02 18.92
CA ILE A 243 10.98 7.43 19.42
C ILE A 243 11.12 7.57 20.94
N GLY A 244 10.63 8.67 21.51
CA GLY A 244 10.60 8.89 22.97
C GLY A 244 9.57 8.05 23.72
N GLU A 245 8.56 7.54 23.03
CA GLU A 245 7.48 6.72 23.60
C GLU A 245 7.82 5.21 23.60
N LEU A 246 8.70 4.75 22.70
CA LEU A 246 8.98 3.32 22.52
C LEU A 246 9.62 2.67 23.77
N PRO A 247 8.94 1.75 24.49
CA PRO A 247 9.39 1.25 25.79
C PRO A 247 10.64 0.36 25.73
N HIS A 248 10.95 -0.20 24.55
CA HIS A 248 12.12 -1.05 24.32
C HIS A 248 13.12 -0.41 23.35
N TRP A 249 13.08 0.92 23.24
CA TRP A 249 14.04 1.66 22.44
C TRP A 249 15.47 1.42 22.93
N GLN A 250 16.38 1.22 21.98
CA GLN A 250 17.81 1.17 22.23
C GLN A 250 18.43 2.34 21.47
N GLU A 251 19.40 3.03 22.07
CA GLU A 251 19.99 4.22 21.47
C GLU A 251 20.44 3.97 20.01
N GLY A 252 19.93 4.79 19.10
CA GLY A 252 20.15 4.68 17.67
C GLY A 252 19.32 3.63 16.94
N GLY A 253 18.53 2.79 17.62
CA GLY A 253 17.53 1.91 17.00
C GLY A 253 18.05 0.64 16.36
N ARG A 254 19.22 0.12 16.77
CA ARG A 254 19.91 -1.00 16.10
C ARG A 254 19.04 -2.26 15.86
N ARG A 255 18.03 -2.48 16.69
CA ARG A 255 17.11 -3.63 16.60
C ARG A 255 15.75 -3.26 16.03
N HIS A 256 15.56 -1.99 15.71
CA HIS A 256 14.31 -1.43 15.24
C HIS A 256 14.30 -1.42 13.72
N VAL A 257 13.14 -1.77 13.17
CA VAL A 257 12.88 -1.85 11.74
C VAL A 257 11.77 -0.86 11.42
N PHE A 258 12.03 0.03 10.46
CA PHE A 258 11.08 1.01 9.95
C PHE A 258 10.86 0.78 8.46
N THR A 259 9.67 1.09 7.97
CA THR A 259 9.34 1.09 6.55
C THR A 259 9.22 2.52 6.04
N PHE A 260 9.90 2.81 4.94
CA PHE A 260 9.80 4.08 4.22
C PHE A 260 9.70 3.81 2.72
N ALA A 261 8.48 3.52 2.25
CA ALA A 261 8.24 2.91 0.95
C ALA A 261 7.98 3.92 -0.18
N SER A 262 8.90 4.85 -0.40
CA SER A 262 8.74 5.86 -1.46
C SER A 262 10.06 6.41 -1.99
N GLY A 263 9.94 7.21 -3.05
CA GLY A 263 10.99 8.08 -3.58
C GLY A 263 11.80 8.81 -2.49
N MET A 264 11.13 9.35 -1.48
CA MET A 264 11.77 10.13 -0.43
C MET A 264 12.48 9.28 0.64
N ALA A 265 12.26 7.96 0.65
CA ALA A 265 12.76 7.03 1.66
C ALA A 265 12.56 7.60 3.09
N VAL A 266 13.55 7.42 3.97
CA VAL A 266 13.56 7.96 5.34
C VAL A 266 13.49 9.50 5.39
N GLY A 267 13.67 10.19 4.27
CA GLY A 267 13.65 11.66 4.19
C GLY A 267 12.32 12.31 4.59
N VAL A 268 11.22 11.55 4.66
CA VAL A 268 9.97 12.03 5.28
C VAL A 268 10.12 12.31 6.77
N PHE A 269 11.06 11.64 7.44
CA PHE A 269 11.49 11.93 8.80
C PHE A 269 12.78 12.75 8.75
N LYS A 270 12.65 14.08 8.64
CA LYS A 270 13.77 14.99 8.40
C LYS A 270 14.96 14.80 9.35
N ASP A 271 14.70 14.58 10.64
CA ASP A 271 15.73 14.44 11.68
C ASP A 271 16.17 12.98 11.94
N TRP A 272 15.86 12.06 11.02
CA TRP A 272 16.12 10.63 11.20
C TRP A 272 17.57 10.29 11.59
N GLU A 273 18.57 11.02 11.08
CA GLU A 273 19.99 10.77 11.40
C GLU A 273 20.29 10.94 12.90
N ARG A 274 19.52 11.79 13.58
CA ARG A 274 19.63 11.99 15.02
C ARG A 274 18.93 10.89 15.80
N TYR A 275 17.74 10.50 15.37
CA TYR A 275 16.85 9.66 16.16
C TYR A 275 16.98 8.18 15.86
N ILE A 276 17.19 7.78 14.60
CA ILE A 276 17.26 6.39 14.16
C ILE A 276 18.54 6.04 13.35
N PRO A 277 19.74 6.54 13.71
CA PRO A 277 20.97 6.38 12.90
C PRO A 277 21.39 4.93 12.64
N ASN A 278 20.98 3.99 13.49
CA ASN A 278 21.35 2.57 13.39
C ASN A 278 20.16 1.66 13.10
N ALA A 279 18.96 2.22 12.91
CA ALA A 279 17.77 1.42 12.61
C ALA A 279 17.82 0.84 11.20
N THR A 280 17.22 -0.34 11.03
CA THR A 280 17.07 -0.95 9.71
C THR A 280 15.92 -0.27 8.99
N VAL A 281 16.20 0.32 7.83
CA VAL A 281 15.17 0.89 6.95
C VAL A 281 14.83 -0.09 5.84
N LEU A 282 13.53 -0.33 5.65
CA LEU A 282 12.99 -1.02 4.48
C LEU A 282 12.53 0.04 3.49
N THR A 283 13.15 0.11 2.31
CA THR A 283 12.83 1.14 1.31
C THR A 283 13.01 0.62 -0.12
N PRO A 284 12.19 1.06 -1.09
CA PRO A 284 12.45 0.82 -2.50
C PRO A 284 13.61 1.65 -3.04
N GLU A 285 14.03 2.70 -2.33
CA GLU A 285 15.01 3.65 -2.83
C GLU A 285 16.39 3.47 -2.20
N THR A 286 17.35 3.04 -3.03
CA THR A 286 18.73 2.81 -2.61
C THR A 286 19.68 3.93 -3.03
N GLY A 287 19.19 4.94 -3.74
CA GLY A 287 19.97 6.01 -4.35
C GLY A 287 19.62 7.40 -3.82
N ILE A 288 20.17 8.43 -4.46
CA ILE A 288 19.76 9.82 -4.24
C ILE A 288 18.44 10.03 -4.98
N PHE A 289 17.44 10.57 -4.26
CA PHE A 289 16.20 11.01 -4.85
C PHE A 289 16.39 12.45 -5.32
N ASN A 290 16.67 12.61 -6.61
CA ASN A 290 17.18 13.86 -7.18
C ASN A 290 16.19 15.05 -7.16
N ASP A 291 14.92 14.83 -6.79
CA ASP A 291 13.95 15.92 -6.55
C ASP A 291 14.23 16.65 -5.22
N ASN A 292 14.97 16.02 -4.31
CA ASN A 292 15.34 16.59 -3.01
C ASN A 292 16.76 17.16 -3.06
N ARG A 293 16.88 18.46 -3.40
CA ARG A 293 18.17 19.19 -3.46
C ARG A 293 19.00 19.15 -2.17
N TRP A 294 18.38 18.85 -1.05
CA TRP A 294 19.02 18.74 0.26
C TRP A 294 19.58 17.34 0.55
N GLN A 295 19.22 16.32 -0.23
CA GLN A 295 19.79 14.99 -0.13
C GLN A 295 21.17 14.96 -0.82
N LYS A 296 22.23 14.94 -0.01
CA LYS A 296 23.62 14.91 -0.52
C LYS A 296 24.21 13.50 -0.65
N LYS A 297 23.53 12.51 -0.10
CA LYS A 297 23.93 11.10 -0.09
C LYS A 297 22.68 10.21 -0.12
N PRO A 298 22.77 8.97 -0.60
CA PRO A 298 21.68 8.02 -0.48
C PRO A 298 21.21 7.90 0.97
N PHE A 299 19.90 7.74 1.15
CA PHE A 299 19.30 7.45 2.46
C PHE A 299 19.33 5.96 2.79
N PHE A 300 20.22 5.22 2.15
CA PHE A 300 20.29 3.77 2.19
C PHE A 300 21.72 3.32 2.47
N GLU A 301 21.87 2.48 3.50
CA GLU A 301 23.13 1.90 3.92
C GLU A 301 23.13 0.39 3.58
N PRO A 302 23.91 -0.08 2.58
CA PRO A 302 23.85 -1.46 2.08
C PRO A 302 24.05 -2.57 3.12
N TRP A 303 24.75 -2.27 4.21
CA TRP A 303 25.05 -3.23 5.26
C TRP A 303 23.96 -3.30 6.34
N ARG A 304 23.12 -2.27 6.43
CA ARG A 304 22.09 -2.08 7.46
C ARG A 304 20.68 -2.24 6.89
N ASP A 305 20.41 -1.55 5.78
CA ASP A 305 19.09 -1.38 5.21
C ASP A 305 18.75 -2.47 4.20
N VAL A 306 17.47 -2.52 3.85
CA VAL A 306 16.90 -3.53 2.98
C VAL A 306 16.13 -2.88 1.84
N ALA A 307 16.54 -3.21 0.61
CA ALA A 307 15.77 -2.88 -0.57
C ALA A 307 14.51 -3.76 -0.63
N ILE A 308 13.34 -3.13 -0.67
CA ILE A 308 12.05 -3.80 -0.90
C ILE A 308 11.45 -3.33 -2.22
N PRO A 309 10.69 -4.16 -2.95
CA PRO A 309 9.92 -3.66 -4.07
C PRO A 309 8.86 -2.65 -3.59
N GLY A 310 8.52 -1.70 -4.47
CA GLY A 310 7.28 -0.95 -4.33
C GLY A 310 6.08 -1.88 -4.43
N HIS A 311 4.98 -1.53 -3.79
CA HIS A 311 3.77 -2.33 -3.87
C HIS A 311 3.08 -2.14 -5.23
N LEU A 312 2.62 -3.26 -5.80
CA LEU A 312 1.77 -3.31 -6.99
C LEU A 312 0.47 -3.99 -6.59
N HIS A 313 -0.64 -3.45 -7.06
CA HIS A 313 -1.93 -4.02 -6.76
C HIS A 313 -2.13 -5.36 -7.47
N ARG A 314 -2.83 -6.29 -6.82
CA ARG A 314 -3.25 -7.56 -7.44
C ARG A 314 -3.94 -7.38 -8.79
N SER A 315 -4.81 -6.38 -8.96
CA SER A 315 -5.45 -6.10 -10.26
C SER A 315 -4.43 -5.79 -11.36
N GLU A 316 -3.37 -5.05 -11.01
CA GLU A 316 -2.27 -4.74 -11.92
C GLU A 316 -1.44 -5.98 -12.22
N ILE A 317 -1.13 -6.79 -11.20
CA ILE A 317 -0.44 -8.08 -11.37
C ILE A 317 -1.24 -8.98 -12.31
N MET A 318 -2.54 -9.15 -12.07
CA MET A 318 -3.42 -9.98 -12.89
C MET A 318 -3.52 -9.44 -14.32
N TYR A 319 -3.60 -8.12 -14.49
CA TYR A 319 -3.56 -7.51 -15.80
C TYR A 319 -2.24 -7.83 -16.52
N PHE A 320 -1.09 -7.64 -15.85
CA PHE A 320 0.22 -7.99 -16.41
C PHE A 320 0.27 -9.46 -16.82
N LEU A 321 -0.26 -10.37 -16.00
CA LEU A 321 -0.33 -11.79 -16.33
C LEU A 321 -1.24 -12.08 -17.54
N GLN A 322 -2.34 -11.34 -17.70
CA GLN A 322 -3.26 -11.50 -18.84
C GLN A 322 -2.67 -11.01 -20.16
N VAL A 323 -1.87 -9.92 -20.13
CA VAL A 323 -1.28 -9.33 -21.35
C VAL A 323 0.14 -9.81 -21.63
N ALA A 324 0.78 -10.51 -20.69
CA ALA A 324 2.11 -11.05 -20.87
C ALA A 324 2.11 -12.18 -21.90
N ARG A 325 3.03 -12.09 -22.85
CA ARG A 325 3.27 -13.15 -23.83
C ARG A 325 4.23 -14.20 -23.26
N PRO A 326 4.13 -15.47 -23.72
CA PRO A 326 5.17 -16.48 -23.48
C PRO A 326 6.55 -15.91 -23.83
N LEU A 327 7.57 -16.26 -23.05
CA LEU A 327 8.89 -15.63 -23.13
C LEU A 327 9.50 -15.76 -24.54
N GLU A 328 9.29 -16.90 -25.18
CA GLU A 328 9.70 -17.25 -26.54
C GLU A 328 9.01 -16.43 -27.63
N ASP A 329 7.85 -15.84 -27.34
CA ASP A 329 7.02 -15.07 -28.28
C ASP A 329 7.17 -13.55 -28.12
N ARG A 330 8.01 -13.11 -27.17
CA ARG A 330 8.20 -11.69 -26.87
C ARG A 330 9.03 -11.00 -27.94
N ARG A 331 8.52 -9.88 -28.45
CA ARG A 331 9.14 -9.11 -29.54
C ARG A 331 10.29 -8.23 -29.07
N TYR A 332 10.24 -7.75 -27.83
CA TYR A 332 11.23 -6.80 -27.32
C TYR A 332 12.22 -7.48 -26.39
N LEU A 333 13.51 -7.28 -26.59
CA LEU A 333 14.55 -7.65 -25.64
C LEU A 333 14.39 -6.85 -24.35
N ALA A 334 14.17 -5.54 -24.43
CA ALA A 334 14.02 -4.72 -23.24
C ALA A 334 13.09 -3.53 -23.46
N VAL A 335 12.45 -3.05 -22.39
CA VAL A 335 11.63 -1.84 -22.41
C VAL A 335 12.00 -0.86 -21.31
N PHE A 336 11.85 0.43 -21.56
CA PHE A 336 11.84 1.47 -20.52
C PHE A 336 10.65 2.40 -20.72
N PHE A 337 9.78 2.42 -19.70
CA PHE A 337 8.65 3.34 -19.61
C PHE A 337 8.71 4.05 -18.26
N GLY A 338 9.53 5.12 -18.21
CA GLY A 338 9.66 6.00 -17.05
C GLY A 338 9.33 7.44 -17.43
N ARG A 339 9.06 8.28 -16.43
CA ARG A 339 8.92 9.72 -16.67
C ARG A 339 10.28 10.31 -17.08
N VAL A 340 10.32 10.91 -18.26
CA VAL A 340 11.43 11.74 -18.76
C VAL A 340 10.92 13.18 -18.81
N ASP A 341 10.56 13.73 -17.64
CA ASP A 341 9.94 15.05 -17.56
C ASP A 341 10.97 16.13 -17.19
N PRO A 342 11.26 17.11 -18.07
CA PRO A 342 12.12 18.26 -17.74
C PRO A 342 11.45 19.30 -16.81
N SER A 343 10.15 19.20 -16.51
CA SER A 343 9.45 20.09 -15.56
C SER A 343 9.81 19.81 -14.10
N ARG A 344 10.23 18.58 -13.80
CA ARG A 344 11.08 18.24 -12.65
C ARG A 344 12.55 18.37 -13.07
N ALA A 345 12.94 19.62 -13.37
CA ALA A 345 14.20 20.05 -13.99
C ALA A 345 15.41 19.12 -13.78
N SER A 346 16.25 19.06 -14.83
CA SER A 346 17.62 18.57 -14.80
C SER A 346 18.24 18.73 -13.43
N HIS A 347 18.74 17.62 -12.88
CA HIS A 347 19.32 17.49 -11.56
C HIS A 347 20.43 18.53 -11.35
N VAL A 348 20.11 19.67 -10.74
CA VAL A 348 21.07 20.77 -10.53
C VAL A 348 21.94 20.47 -9.31
N ALA A 349 22.80 19.46 -9.38
CA ALA A 349 23.97 19.32 -8.53
C ALA A 349 24.89 18.18 -8.97
N SER A 350 25.27 18.11 -10.24
CA SER A 350 26.53 17.47 -10.58
C SER A 350 26.99 17.83 -11.99
N THR A 351 28.27 18.09 -12.09
CA THR A 351 29.00 18.39 -13.31
C THR A 351 28.91 17.24 -14.31
N ALA A 352 28.16 17.43 -15.40
CA ALA A 352 28.36 16.87 -16.75
C ALA A 352 28.47 15.33 -16.94
N LEU A 353 28.31 14.51 -15.90
CA LEU A 353 28.36 13.04 -15.98
C LEU A 353 27.28 12.32 -15.13
N ASP A 354 26.57 13.04 -14.24
CA ASP A 354 25.43 12.50 -13.47
C ASP A 354 24.07 12.84 -14.12
N ASP A 355 24.09 13.22 -15.41
CA ASP A 355 22.90 13.22 -16.25
C ASP A 355 22.41 11.78 -16.37
N ALA A 356 21.47 11.46 -15.48
CA ALA A 356 20.94 10.16 -15.11
C ALA A 356 20.99 9.10 -16.23
N PRO A 357 21.28 7.83 -15.93
CA PRO A 357 21.13 6.70 -16.87
C PRO A 357 19.85 6.75 -17.72
N ARG A 358 18.75 7.33 -17.20
CA ARG A 358 17.53 7.67 -17.94
C ARG A 358 17.73 8.64 -19.10
N GLN A 359 18.37 9.78 -18.85
CA GLN A 359 18.68 10.81 -19.84
C GLN A 359 19.67 10.28 -20.87
N ALA A 360 20.72 9.58 -20.44
CA ALA A 360 21.68 8.93 -21.34
C ALA A 360 20.99 7.92 -22.27
N LEU A 361 20.10 7.06 -21.74
CA LEU A 361 19.31 6.13 -22.55
C LEU A 361 18.38 6.86 -23.54
N PHE A 362 17.77 7.98 -23.11
CA PHE A 362 16.92 8.79 -23.98
C PHE A 362 17.71 9.48 -25.10
N GLU A 363 18.89 10.01 -24.80
CA GLU A 363 19.78 10.64 -25.77
C GLU A 363 20.35 9.63 -26.77
N MET A 364 20.76 8.45 -26.30
CA MET A 364 21.15 7.32 -27.16
C MET A 364 20.01 6.99 -28.12
N MET A 365 18.77 6.89 -27.64
CA MET A 365 17.62 6.64 -28.50
C MET A 365 17.41 7.75 -29.54
N ARG A 366 17.51 9.04 -29.14
CA ARG A 366 17.35 10.17 -30.06
C ARG A 366 18.42 10.17 -31.15
N GLN A 367 19.64 9.77 -30.80
CA GLN A 367 20.78 9.75 -31.71
C GLN A 367 20.76 8.55 -32.66
N TYR A 368 20.36 7.37 -32.18
CA TYR A 368 20.50 6.11 -32.93
C TYR A 368 19.17 5.54 -33.45
N GLY A 369 18.02 6.16 -33.12
CA GLY A 369 16.69 5.64 -33.45
C GLY A 369 16.29 4.46 -32.56
N PRO A 370 15.22 3.70 -32.92
CA PRO A 370 14.87 2.46 -32.23
C PRO A 370 16.08 1.52 -32.27
N MET A 371 16.65 1.21 -31.10
CA MET A 371 17.81 0.32 -30.97
C MET A 371 17.40 -1.14 -31.09
N GLY A 372 16.92 -1.55 -32.26
CA GLY A 372 16.47 -2.92 -32.52
C GLY A 372 15.36 -3.35 -31.56
N ASP A 373 15.61 -4.42 -30.80
CA ASP A 373 14.65 -5.07 -29.90
C ASP A 373 14.44 -4.31 -28.57
N VAL A 374 15.06 -3.14 -28.37
CA VAL A 374 14.87 -2.33 -27.15
C VAL A 374 13.94 -1.15 -27.40
N LEU A 375 12.83 -1.10 -26.67
CA LEU A 375 11.80 -0.07 -26.82
C LEU A 375 11.77 0.90 -25.63
N PHE A 376 11.82 2.18 -25.94
CA PHE A 376 11.67 3.24 -24.96
C PHE A 376 10.43 4.05 -25.30
N GLY A 377 9.64 4.41 -24.30
CA GLY A 377 8.46 5.23 -24.51
C GLY A 377 8.21 6.18 -23.35
N SER A 378 7.64 7.33 -23.69
CA SER A 378 6.98 8.24 -22.76
C SER A 378 5.54 8.42 -23.22
N ASN A 379 4.64 8.83 -22.31
CA ASN A 379 3.24 9.16 -22.62
C ASN A 379 2.39 8.01 -23.19
N LEU A 380 2.72 6.76 -22.88
CA LEU A 380 1.84 5.62 -23.15
C LEU A 380 0.63 5.66 -22.23
N THR A 381 -0.53 5.20 -22.72
CA THR A 381 -1.62 4.85 -21.82
C THR A 381 -1.18 3.68 -20.93
N VAL A 382 -1.80 3.53 -19.76
CA VAL A 382 -1.53 2.42 -18.85
C VAL A 382 -1.67 1.06 -19.56
N GLN A 383 -2.70 0.89 -20.39
CA GLN A 383 -2.90 -0.31 -21.20
C GLN A 383 -1.78 -0.56 -22.20
N GLN A 384 -1.34 0.48 -22.93
CA GLN A 384 -0.24 0.37 -23.88
C GLN A 384 1.07 0.01 -23.18
N MET A 385 1.37 0.67 -22.07
CA MET A 385 2.55 0.38 -21.25
C MET A 385 2.53 -1.08 -20.79
N ARG A 386 1.43 -1.55 -20.20
CA ARG A 386 1.31 -2.92 -19.67
C ARG A 386 1.45 -3.98 -20.77
N SER A 387 0.74 -3.81 -21.89
CA SER A 387 0.83 -4.72 -23.05
C SER A 387 2.26 -4.79 -23.60
N THR A 388 2.93 -3.64 -23.70
CA THR A 388 4.30 -3.57 -24.22
C THR A 388 5.33 -4.17 -23.26
N MET A 389 5.17 -3.96 -21.95
CA MET A 389 5.98 -4.63 -20.93
C MET A 389 5.77 -6.14 -20.95
N GLY A 390 4.53 -6.60 -21.15
CA GLY A 390 4.20 -8.02 -21.29
C GLY A 390 4.82 -8.69 -22.54
N ASP A 391 5.22 -7.89 -23.52
CA ASP A 391 5.88 -8.29 -24.77
C ASP A 391 7.40 -8.07 -24.74
N SER A 392 7.97 -7.81 -23.55
CA SER A 392 9.41 -7.58 -23.37
C SER A 392 10.06 -8.61 -22.45
N VAL A 393 11.30 -9.03 -22.76
CA VAL A 393 12.10 -9.93 -21.93
C VAL A 393 12.57 -9.21 -20.66
N PHE A 394 13.02 -7.96 -20.77
CA PHE A 394 13.51 -7.16 -19.65
C PHE A 394 12.76 -5.83 -19.50
N CYS A 395 12.45 -5.44 -18.26
CA CYS A 395 12.03 -4.08 -17.94
C CYS A 395 13.20 -3.33 -17.32
N LEU A 396 13.68 -2.29 -18.00
CA LEU A 396 14.76 -1.44 -17.51
C LEU A 396 14.18 -0.44 -16.50
N VAL A 397 14.81 -0.32 -15.35
CA VAL A 397 14.54 0.73 -14.35
C VAL A 397 15.86 1.45 -14.06
N PRO A 398 16.43 2.17 -15.06
CA PRO A 398 17.64 2.96 -14.88
C PRO A 398 17.45 3.89 -13.69
N ARG A 399 18.41 3.87 -12.77
CA ARG A 399 18.44 4.66 -11.54
C ARG A 399 19.14 5.97 -11.80
#